data_AF-A0A292YRE4-F1
#
_entry.id   AF-A0A292YRE4-F1
#
_cell.length_a   1.000
_cell.length_b   1.000
_cell.length_c   1.000
_cell.angle_alpha   90.00
_cell.angle_beta   90.00
_cell.angle_gamma   90.00
#
_symmetry.space_group_name_H-M   'P 1'
#
loop_
_entity.id
_entity.type
_entity.pdbx_description
1 polymer ?
#
loop_
_entity_poly.entity_id
_entity_poly.type
_entity_poly.pdbx_seq_one_letter_code
_entity_poly.pdbx_strand_id
1 'polypeptide(L)'
;MLDPTGKINQIDRFDYCRSYVLPDSVETNIPRDRSQLGSYGAHEYARGLLVETAQQLGARPDQLHYTDDESTCAERWDICRDPDGCPAGPITLSVVALQLAVPLDTIRVTVMWFRSLDDGGRHEGWRLSLDGWPVPEQDRTYPPSPRATGALVARQHHAAAEARWRGATR
;
A
#
# COMPACT_ATOMS: atom_id res chain seq x y z
N MET A 1 -3.60 16.09 25.81
CA MET A 1 -3.04 14.85 26.38
C MET A 1 -2.76 13.94 25.20
N LEU A 2 -1.48 13.74 24.87
CA LEU A 2 -1.01 13.03 23.67
C LEU A 2 -1.12 11.51 23.90
N ASP A 3 -1.44 10.77 22.84
CA ASP A 3 -1.66 9.32 22.83
C ASP A 3 -0.44 8.56 23.45
N PRO A 4 -0.67 7.74 24.50
CA PRO A 4 0.38 7.05 25.26
C PRO A 4 0.98 5.81 24.56
N THR A 5 0.56 5.48 23.34
CA THR A 5 1.06 4.29 22.62
C THR A 5 2.33 4.54 21.81
N GLY A 6 2.72 5.79 21.57
CA GLY A 6 3.93 6.12 20.80
C GLY A 6 3.92 5.64 19.34
N LYS A 7 2.75 5.24 18.80
CA LYS A 7 2.61 4.65 17.45
C LYS A 7 2.14 5.62 16.34
N ILE A 8 2.05 6.93 16.61
CA ILE A 8 1.64 7.95 15.63
C ILE A 8 2.73 9.03 15.46
N ASN A 9 3.99 8.64 15.24
CA ASN A 9 5.08 9.62 15.10
C ASN A 9 6.05 9.40 13.92
N GLN A 10 5.68 8.63 12.88
CA GLN A 10 6.49 8.60 11.62
C GLN A 10 5.67 8.51 10.32
N ILE A 11 4.41 8.96 10.35
CA ILE A 11 3.70 9.50 9.17
C ILE A 11 3.62 10.99 9.47
N ASP A 12 4.31 11.84 8.72
CA ASP A 12 4.34 13.25 9.11
C ASP A 12 2.97 13.91 8.88
N ARG A 13 2.70 15.01 9.59
CA ARG A 13 1.45 15.77 9.42
C ARG A 13 1.27 16.32 8.00
N PHE A 14 2.35 16.50 7.23
CA PHE A 14 2.34 16.93 5.84
C PHE A 14 1.89 15.83 4.87
N ASP A 15 2.21 14.56 5.11
CA ASP A 15 1.70 13.42 4.33
C ASP A 15 0.17 13.29 4.47
N TYR A 16 -0.38 13.64 5.64
CA TYR A 16 -1.82 13.70 5.91
C TYR A 16 -2.51 14.99 5.42
N CYS A 17 -1.77 16.05 5.13
CA CYS A 17 -2.33 17.31 4.63
C CYS A 17 -2.40 17.37 3.09
N ARG A 18 -1.85 16.38 2.39
CA ARG A 18 -1.91 16.29 0.93
C ARG A 18 -3.24 15.69 0.50
N SER A 19 -4.02 16.47 -0.24
CA SER A 19 -5.22 16.00 -0.90
C SER A 19 -4.89 15.61 -2.33
N TYR A 20 -5.20 14.37 -2.67
CA TYR A 20 -4.90 13.83 -3.99
C TYR A 20 -6.18 13.75 -4.82
N VAL A 21 -6.22 14.52 -5.90
CA VAL A 21 -7.34 14.49 -6.86
C VAL A 21 -7.04 13.44 -7.92
N LEU A 22 -7.98 12.51 -8.13
CA LEU A 22 -7.87 11.52 -9.19
C LEU A 22 -8.37 12.10 -10.53
N PRO A 23 -7.63 11.92 -11.64
CA PRO A 23 -8.15 12.23 -12.97
C PRO A 23 -9.44 11.45 -13.26
N ASP A 24 -10.37 12.03 -14.04
CA ASP A 24 -11.65 11.38 -14.39
C ASP A 24 -11.48 10.07 -15.16
N SER A 25 -10.36 9.92 -15.85
CA SER A 25 -10.01 8.70 -16.57
C SER A 25 -9.64 7.50 -15.68
N VAL A 26 -9.41 7.71 -14.39
CA VAL A 26 -9.04 6.62 -13.47
C VAL A 26 -10.28 5.82 -13.07
N GLU A 27 -10.31 4.53 -13.34
CA GLU A 27 -11.38 3.67 -12.83
C GLU A 27 -11.19 3.46 -11.32
N THR A 28 -12.22 3.75 -10.52
CA THR A 28 -12.11 3.60 -9.07
C THR A 28 -13.43 3.34 -8.37
N ASN A 29 -13.37 2.60 -7.26
CA ASN A 29 -14.51 2.33 -6.38
C ASN A 29 -14.59 3.29 -5.18
N ILE A 30 -13.59 4.15 -4.94
CA ILE A 30 -13.64 5.12 -3.84
C ILE A 30 -14.33 6.41 -4.30
N PRO A 31 -15.14 7.07 -3.44
CA PRO A 31 -15.83 8.31 -3.80
C PRO A 31 -14.87 9.43 -4.21
N ARG A 32 -15.13 10.13 -5.31
CA ARG A 32 -14.27 11.23 -5.81
C ARG A 32 -14.53 12.56 -5.11
N ASP A 33 -15.79 12.80 -4.75
CA ASP A 33 -16.34 14.01 -4.13
C ASP A 33 -15.93 14.19 -2.67
N ARG A 34 -15.35 13.16 -2.05
CA ARG A 34 -14.94 13.16 -0.64
C ARG A 34 -13.48 13.52 -0.40
N SER A 35 -12.72 13.89 -1.44
CA SER A 35 -11.39 14.45 -1.22
C SER A 35 -11.50 15.93 -0.86
N GLN A 36 -11.06 16.29 0.34
CA GLN A 36 -11.05 17.69 0.81
C GLN A 36 -9.66 18.06 1.31
N LEU A 37 -9.32 19.35 1.22
CA LEU A 37 -8.05 19.88 1.73
C LEU A 37 -7.86 19.53 3.21
N GLY A 38 -6.80 18.80 3.54
CA GLY A 38 -6.53 18.36 4.92
C GLY A 38 -7.36 17.14 5.38
N SER A 39 -8.06 16.47 4.47
CA SER A 39 -8.66 15.16 4.75
C SER A 39 -7.58 14.11 4.96
N TYR A 40 -7.84 13.19 5.89
CA TYR A 40 -6.96 12.08 6.22
C TYR A 40 -7.76 10.76 6.26
N GLY A 41 -7.09 9.63 6.05
CA GLY A 41 -7.70 8.30 6.11
C GLY A 41 -7.32 7.43 4.92
N ALA A 42 -7.85 6.21 4.91
CA ALA A 42 -7.41 5.18 3.98
C ALA A 42 -7.69 5.50 2.50
N HIS A 43 -8.81 6.18 2.20
CA HIS A 43 -9.07 6.65 0.83
C HIS A 43 -8.05 7.70 0.36
N GLU A 44 -7.65 8.65 1.21
CA GLU A 44 -6.62 9.65 0.84
C GLU A 44 -5.25 9.00 0.69
N TYR A 45 -4.93 8.03 1.55
CA TYR A 45 -3.73 7.20 1.39
C TYR A 45 -3.75 6.46 0.04
N ALA A 46 -4.87 5.84 -0.31
CA ALA A 46 -5.03 5.07 -1.55
C ALA A 46 -4.86 5.97 -2.80
N ARG A 47 -5.44 7.17 -2.79
CA ARG A 47 -5.24 8.17 -3.85
C ARG A 47 -3.79 8.62 -3.93
N GLY A 48 -3.20 8.95 -2.79
CA GLY A 48 -1.80 9.36 -2.71
C GLY A 48 -0.86 8.28 -3.22
N LEU A 49 -1.16 7.02 -2.92
CA LEU A 49 -0.35 5.91 -3.37
C LEU A 49 -0.36 5.80 -4.90
N LEU A 50 -1.53 5.94 -5.54
CA LEU A 50 -1.62 5.96 -7.00
C LEU A 50 -0.82 7.13 -7.60
N VAL A 51 -1.03 8.34 -7.07
CA VAL A 51 -0.42 9.57 -7.62
C VAL A 51 1.10 9.56 -7.45
N GLU A 52 1.58 9.28 -6.24
CA GLU A 52 3.01 9.26 -5.95
C GLU A 52 3.71 8.12 -6.70
N THR A 53 3.09 6.94 -6.81
CA THR A 53 3.65 5.83 -7.59
C THR A 53 3.71 6.16 -9.08
N ALA A 54 2.65 6.76 -9.63
CA ALA A 54 2.62 7.23 -11.01
C ALA A 54 3.73 8.24 -11.29
N GLN A 55 3.91 9.21 -10.37
CA GLN A 55 4.94 10.23 -10.48
C GLN A 55 6.35 9.64 -10.44
N GLN A 56 6.64 8.70 -9.52
CA GLN A 56 7.95 8.08 -9.37
C GLN A 56 8.32 7.18 -10.57
N LEU A 57 7.33 6.56 -11.21
CA LEU A 57 7.53 5.70 -12.38
C LEU A 57 7.48 6.46 -13.71
N GLY A 58 7.03 7.73 -13.72
CA GLY A 58 6.64 8.39 -14.97
C GLY A 58 5.49 7.67 -15.68
N ALA A 59 4.60 7.03 -14.92
CA ALA A 59 3.49 6.22 -15.42
C ALA A 59 2.20 7.04 -15.53
N ARG A 60 1.26 6.56 -16.35
CA ARG A 60 -0.12 7.06 -16.39
C ARG A 60 -0.98 6.24 -15.40
N PRO A 61 -1.67 6.88 -14.44
CA PRO A 61 -2.59 6.16 -13.56
C PRO A 61 -3.81 5.64 -14.35
N ASP A 62 -4.25 4.42 -14.05
CA ASP A 62 -5.31 3.74 -14.81
C ASP A 62 -6.45 3.26 -13.92
N GLN A 63 -6.16 2.45 -12.89
CA GLN A 63 -7.16 1.94 -11.96
C GLN A 63 -6.71 2.06 -10.50
N LEU A 64 -7.68 2.29 -9.61
CA LEU A 64 -7.52 2.29 -8.17
C LEU A 64 -8.69 1.57 -7.52
N HIS A 65 -8.42 0.47 -6.84
CA HIS A 65 -9.41 -0.25 -6.06
C HIS A 65 -9.01 -0.30 -4.59
N TYR A 66 -9.97 -0.07 -3.70
CA TYR A 66 -9.78 -0.13 -2.26
C TYR A 66 -10.81 -1.07 -1.63
N THR A 67 -10.37 -1.97 -0.76
CA THR A 67 -11.28 -2.78 0.08
C THR A 67 -10.90 -2.68 1.54
N ASP A 68 -11.92 -2.79 2.39
CA ASP A 68 -11.79 -3.01 3.83
C ASP A 68 -12.62 -4.23 4.18
N ASP A 69 -11.97 -5.25 4.71
CA ASP A 69 -12.60 -6.51 5.08
C ASP A 69 -12.16 -6.92 6.49
N GLU A 70 -13.00 -7.68 7.19
CA GLU A 70 -12.60 -8.38 8.40
C GLU A 70 -12.20 -9.82 8.06
N SER A 71 -11.17 -10.32 8.71
CA SER A 71 -10.72 -11.71 8.57
C SER A 71 -10.15 -12.24 9.89
N THR A 72 -9.65 -13.47 9.87
CA THR A 72 -9.02 -14.13 11.02
C THR A 72 -7.65 -14.67 10.65
N CYS A 73 -6.79 -14.94 11.64
CA CYS A 73 -5.53 -15.64 11.41
C CYS A 73 -5.72 -17.00 10.73
N ALA A 74 -6.84 -17.69 11.00
CA ALA A 74 -7.16 -18.99 10.41
C ALA A 74 -7.42 -18.91 8.90
N GLU A 75 -8.04 -17.82 8.44
CA GLU A 75 -8.30 -17.57 7.01
C GLU A 75 -7.06 -17.01 6.29
N ARG A 76 -6.18 -16.35 7.04
CA ARG A 76 -5.00 -15.63 6.54
C ARG A 76 -3.72 -16.11 7.22
N TRP A 77 -3.36 -17.36 6.97
CA TRP A 77 -2.10 -17.98 7.41
C TRP A 77 -0.86 -17.16 7.03
N ASP A 78 -0.99 -16.34 5.99
CA ASP A 78 0.10 -15.48 5.54
C ASP A 78 0.39 -14.38 6.57
N ILE A 79 -0.59 -13.94 7.37
CA ILE A 79 -0.47 -12.86 8.36
C ILE A 79 0.10 -13.35 9.70
N CYS A 80 -0.30 -14.54 10.16
CA CYS A 80 0.14 -15.10 11.43
C CYS A 80 0.93 -16.39 11.22
N ARG A 81 2.15 -16.44 11.76
CA ARG A 81 3.06 -17.59 11.62
C ARG A 81 2.56 -18.84 12.36
N ASP A 82 1.67 -18.66 13.34
CA ASP A 82 1.06 -19.74 14.12
C ASP A 82 -0.45 -19.50 14.22
N PRO A 83 -1.21 -19.80 13.14
CA PRO A 83 -2.63 -19.46 13.05
C PRO A 83 -3.52 -20.35 13.92
N ASP A 84 -3.08 -21.58 14.23
CA ASP A 84 -3.85 -22.55 15.02
C ASP A 84 -3.85 -22.15 16.50
N GLY A 85 -5.01 -21.77 17.03
CA GLY A 85 -5.15 -21.34 18.43
C GLY A 85 -4.67 -19.91 18.69
N CYS A 86 -4.46 -19.11 17.64
CA CYS A 86 -4.17 -17.69 17.79
C CYS A 86 -5.33 -16.98 18.50
N PRO A 87 -5.11 -16.34 19.67
CA PRO A 87 -6.19 -15.68 20.43
C PRO A 87 -6.57 -14.30 19.86
N ALA A 88 -5.96 -13.90 18.74
CA ALA A 88 -6.27 -12.64 18.10
C ALA A 88 -7.75 -12.61 17.70
N GLY A 89 -8.41 -11.49 18.01
CA GLY A 89 -9.74 -11.21 17.50
C GLY A 89 -9.73 -11.01 15.97
N PRO A 90 -10.84 -10.52 15.41
CA PRO A 90 -10.91 -10.14 14.01
C PRO A 90 -9.74 -9.20 13.62
N ILE A 91 -9.16 -9.47 12.46
CA ILE A 91 -8.13 -8.67 11.82
C ILE A 91 -8.82 -7.82 10.76
N THR A 92 -8.71 -6.50 10.89
CA THR A 92 -9.09 -5.60 9.81
C THR A 92 -8.02 -5.65 8.74
N LEU A 93 -8.43 -5.86 7.49
CA LEU A 93 -7.61 -5.89 6.30
C LEU A 93 -8.00 -4.73 5.39
N SER A 94 -7.04 -3.87 5.09
CA SER A 94 -7.24 -2.80 4.10
C SER A 94 -6.35 -3.08 2.90
N VAL A 95 -6.92 -3.18 1.71
CA VAL A 95 -6.17 -3.46 0.47
C VAL A 95 -6.33 -2.31 -0.50
N VAL A 96 -5.21 -1.79 -0.98
CA VAL A 96 -5.12 -0.83 -2.09
C VAL A 96 -4.52 -1.54 -3.29
N ALA A 97 -5.28 -1.72 -4.35
CA ALA A 97 -4.81 -2.26 -5.62
C ALA A 97 -4.77 -1.15 -6.68
N LEU A 98 -3.62 -1.02 -7.35
CA LEU A 98 -3.36 -0.01 -8.37
C LEU A 98 -3.05 -0.70 -9.70
N GLN A 99 -3.47 -0.08 -10.78
CA GLN A 99 -2.96 -0.35 -12.12
C GLN A 99 -2.38 0.94 -12.71
N LEU A 100 -1.14 0.86 -13.20
CA LEU A 100 -0.44 1.98 -13.83
C LEU A 100 0.08 1.54 -15.20
N ALA A 101 -0.13 2.39 -16.22
CA ALA A 101 0.44 2.18 -17.54
C ALA A 101 1.81 2.83 -17.64
N VAL A 102 2.83 2.05 -17.96
CA VAL A 102 4.19 2.51 -18.29
C VAL A 102 4.44 2.32 -19.79
N PRO A 103 5.49 2.89 -20.39
CA PRO A 103 5.76 2.67 -21.81
C PRO A 103 5.87 1.16 -22.12
N LEU A 104 4.98 0.68 -23.00
CA LEU A 104 4.91 -0.70 -23.49
C LEU A 104 4.52 -1.77 -22.46
N ASP A 105 4.09 -1.40 -21.25
CA ASP A 105 3.72 -2.37 -20.21
C ASP A 105 2.67 -1.80 -19.23
N THR A 106 2.17 -2.65 -18.34
CA THR A 106 1.27 -2.29 -17.24
C THR A 106 1.77 -2.90 -15.95
N ILE A 107 1.85 -2.09 -14.90
CA ILE A 107 2.29 -2.51 -13.57
C ILE A 107 1.07 -2.58 -12.66
N ARG A 108 0.93 -3.70 -11.95
CA ARG A 108 -0.04 -3.88 -10.88
C ARG A 108 0.66 -3.78 -9.53
N VAL A 109 0.15 -2.92 -8.67
CA VAL A 109 0.70 -2.72 -7.32
C VAL A 109 -0.40 -3.07 -6.33
N THR A 110 -0.10 -3.93 -5.35
CA THR A 110 -1.03 -4.19 -4.24
C THR A 110 -0.34 -3.84 -2.93
N VAL A 111 -0.96 -2.96 -2.15
CA VAL A 111 -0.57 -2.67 -0.77
C VAL A 111 -1.66 -3.19 0.14
N MET A 112 -1.28 -4.04 1.09
CA MET A 112 -2.18 -4.58 2.09
C MET A 112 -1.72 -4.15 3.47
N TRP A 113 -2.65 -3.65 4.27
CA TRP A 113 -2.48 -3.38 5.69
C TRP A 113 -3.34 -4.34 6.47
N PHE A 114 -2.84 -4.76 7.62
CA PHE A 114 -3.58 -5.62 8.52
C PHE A 114 -3.32 -5.19 9.95
N ARG A 115 -4.38 -5.20 10.76
CA ARG A 115 -4.30 -4.87 12.18
C ARG A 115 -5.34 -5.68 12.95
N SER A 116 -4.89 -6.39 13.98
CA SER A 116 -5.76 -6.89 15.05
C SER A 116 -6.02 -5.80 16.08
N LEU A 117 -7.21 -5.83 16.69
CA LEU A 117 -7.54 -5.00 17.84
C LEU A 117 -6.92 -5.52 19.15
N ASP A 118 -6.17 -6.63 19.12
CA ASP A 118 -5.46 -7.14 20.29
C ASP A 118 -4.33 -6.20 20.75
N ASP A 119 -4.12 -6.15 22.07
CA ASP A 119 -3.11 -5.28 22.71
C ASP A 119 -1.66 -5.68 22.40
N GLY A 120 -1.45 -6.81 21.70
CA GLY A 120 -0.14 -7.40 21.48
C GLY A 120 0.62 -6.85 20.28
N GLY A 121 -0.05 -6.20 19.33
CA GLY A 121 0.57 -5.64 18.11
C GLY A 121 1.26 -6.67 17.20
N ARG A 122 1.12 -7.98 17.49
CA ARG A 122 1.74 -9.08 16.73
C ARG A 122 1.09 -9.30 15.37
N HIS A 123 -0.14 -8.83 15.22
CA HIS A 123 -0.96 -8.95 14.02
C HIS A 123 -1.17 -7.58 13.37
N GLU A 124 -0.17 -6.72 13.47
CA GLU A 124 -0.12 -5.41 12.82
C GLU A 124 1.03 -5.40 11.82
N GLY A 125 0.74 -4.99 10.58
CA GLY A 125 1.77 -4.89 9.57
C GLY A 125 1.23 -4.51 8.20
N TRP A 126 2.12 -4.54 7.22
CA TRP A 126 1.77 -4.22 5.85
C TRP A 126 2.58 -5.03 4.85
N ARG A 127 2.05 -5.19 3.63
CA ARG A 127 2.68 -5.89 2.51
C ARG A 127 2.58 -5.06 1.25
N LEU A 128 3.54 -5.27 0.38
CA LEU A 128 3.57 -4.73 -0.98
C LEU A 128 3.82 -5.87 -1.95
N SER A 129 3.08 -5.92 -3.05
CA SER A 129 3.39 -6.78 -4.18
C SER A 129 3.34 -6.00 -5.49
N LEU A 130 4.15 -6.47 -6.44
CA LEU A 130 4.28 -5.95 -7.80
C LEU A 130 4.00 -7.10 -8.76
N ASP A 131 2.98 -6.95 -9.60
CA ASP A 131 2.53 -7.98 -10.55
C ASP A 131 2.30 -9.35 -9.90
N GLY A 132 1.79 -9.34 -8.68
CA GLY A 132 1.55 -10.54 -7.87
C GLY A 132 2.76 -11.06 -7.08
N TRP A 133 3.95 -10.50 -7.29
CA TRP A 133 5.17 -10.90 -6.59
C TRP A 133 5.40 -10.06 -5.33
N PRO A 134 5.54 -10.68 -4.15
CA PRO A 134 5.75 -9.93 -2.91
C PRO A 134 7.10 -9.21 -2.92
N VAL A 135 7.10 -7.94 -2.52
CA VAL A 135 8.33 -7.19 -2.25
C VAL A 135 8.94 -7.72 -0.95
N PRO A 136 10.25 -7.99 -0.90
CA PRO A 136 10.89 -8.57 0.28
C PRO A 136 10.70 -7.74 1.54
N GLU A 137 10.62 -8.43 2.69
CA GLU A 137 10.36 -7.77 3.97
C GLU A 137 11.40 -6.72 4.35
N GLN A 138 12.68 -6.97 4.05
CA GLN A 138 13.77 -6.06 4.31
C GLN A 138 13.69 -4.73 3.54
N ASP A 139 12.92 -4.70 2.45
CA ASP A 139 12.75 -3.51 1.62
C ASP A 139 11.59 -2.62 2.08
N ARG A 140 10.78 -3.11 3.02
CA ARG A 140 9.61 -2.41 3.57
C ARG A 140 10.03 -1.51 4.73
N THR A 141 9.75 -0.20 4.63
CA THR A 141 9.91 0.76 5.74
C THR A 141 8.70 0.77 6.67
N TYR A 142 8.86 1.16 7.94
CA TYR A 142 7.74 1.33 8.88
C TYR A 142 7.73 2.74 9.49
N PRO A 143 6.61 3.50 9.38
CA PRO A 143 5.40 3.24 8.58
C PRO A 143 5.55 3.74 7.12
N PRO A 144 4.90 3.08 6.14
CA PRO A 144 5.05 3.45 4.73
C PRO A 144 4.12 4.61 4.33
N SER A 145 4.67 5.79 4.11
CA SER A 145 3.93 6.89 3.46
C SER A 145 3.70 6.60 1.97
N PRO A 146 2.66 7.18 1.33
CA PRO A 146 2.42 6.99 -0.11
C PRO A 146 3.65 7.27 -0.97
N ARG A 147 4.38 8.33 -0.63
CA ARG A 147 5.62 8.72 -1.31
C ARG A 147 6.73 7.68 -1.13
N ALA A 148 6.94 7.18 0.09
CA ALA A 148 7.94 6.15 0.37
C ALA A 148 7.61 4.85 -0.36
N THR A 149 6.34 4.44 -0.36
CA THR A 149 5.88 3.25 -1.10
C THR A 149 6.06 3.43 -2.60
N GLY A 150 5.68 4.58 -3.17
CA GLY A 150 5.88 4.86 -4.60
C GLY A 150 7.37 4.81 -5.01
N ALA A 151 8.26 5.34 -4.18
CA ALA A 151 9.70 5.25 -4.41
C ALA A 151 10.23 3.80 -4.33
N LEU A 152 9.70 3.01 -3.40
CA LEU A 152 10.00 1.58 -3.29
C LEU A 152 9.54 0.81 -4.54
N VAL A 153 8.34 1.07 -5.02
CA VAL A 153 7.81 0.49 -6.27
C VAL A 153 8.73 0.81 -7.45
N ALA A 154 9.10 2.08 -7.63
CA ALA A 154 10.00 2.50 -8.71
C ALA A 154 11.37 1.81 -8.63
N ARG A 155 11.94 1.70 -7.42
CA ARG A 155 13.20 0.98 -7.21
C ARG A 155 13.12 -0.49 -7.64
N GLN A 156 12.07 -1.19 -7.22
CA GLN A 156 11.89 -2.61 -7.54
C GLN A 156 11.63 -2.82 -9.04
N HIS A 157 10.82 -1.96 -9.66
CA HIS A 157 10.56 -2.01 -11.10
C HIS A 157 11.85 -1.81 -11.91
N HIS A 158 12.68 -0.81 -11.56
CA HIS A 158 13.97 -0.60 -12.24
C HIS A 158 14.93 -1.76 -12.04
N ALA A 159 15.05 -2.31 -10.82
CA ALA A 159 15.91 -3.45 -10.56
C ALA A 159 15.49 -4.69 -11.38
N ALA A 160 14.19 -4.94 -11.53
CA ALA A 160 13.66 -6.01 -12.36
C ALA A 160 13.97 -5.80 -13.85
N ALA A 161 13.82 -4.56 -14.36
CA ALA A 161 14.16 -4.22 -15.74
C ALA A 161 15.66 -4.43 -16.03
N GLU A 162 16.55 -4.00 -15.13
CA GLU A 162 18.00 -4.22 -15.25
C GLU A 162 18.35 -5.72 -15.26
N ALA A 163 17.73 -6.51 -14.37
CA ALA A 163 17.96 -7.96 -14.31
C ALA A 163 17.54 -8.65 -15.62
N ARG A 164 16.38 -8.28 -16.20
CA ARG A 164 15.91 -8.80 -17.50
C ARG A 164 16.89 -8.46 -18.62
N TRP A 165 17.37 -7.22 -18.67
CA TRP A 165 18.32 -6.78 -19.70
C TRP A 165 19.67 -7.52 -19.62
N ARG A 166 20.20 -7.72 -18.41
CA ARG A 166 21.43 -8.51 -18.19
C ARG A 166 21.26 -10.00 -18.50
N GLY A 167 20.05 -10.54 -18.33
CA GLY A 167 19.72 -11.92 -18.69
C GLY A 167 19.61 -12.12 -20.21
N ALA A 168 19.06 -11.14 -20.93
CA ALA A 168 18.90 -11.18 -22.38
C ALA A 168 20.20 -10.99 -23.18
N THR A 169 21.29 -10.57 -22.52
CA THR A 169 22.60 -10.33 -23.13
C THR A 169 23.61 -11.46 -22.88
N ARG A 170 23.18 -12.59 -22.31
CA ARG A 170 23.96 -13.83 -22.17
C ARG A 170 23.45 -14.90 -23.11
#